data_AF-A0A8T5FC26-F1
#
_entry.id   AF-A0A8T5FC26-F1
#
_cell.length_a   1.000
_cell.length_b   1.000
_cell.length_c   1.000
_cell.angle_alpha   90.00
_cell.angle_beta   90.00
_cell.angle_gamma   90.00
#
_symmetry.space_group_name_H-M   'P 1'
#
loop_
_entity.id
_entity.type
_entity.pdbx_description
1 polymer ?
#
loop_
_entity_poly.entity_id
_entity_poly.type
_entity_poly.pdbx_seq_one_letter_code
_entity_poly.pdbx_strand_id
1 'polypeptide(L)' 'MLRAVKYNDKIYFSRHKPDGDWFQNAMVNPKVKIKYNNNTFVGIAKKITDDVLNKKISQLKYPGEERSNEKRIAIEITLD' A
#
# COMPACT_ATOMS: atom_id res chain seq x y z
N MET A 1 2.36 -12.59 -4.99
CA MET A 1 3.04 -12.08 -3.77
C MET A 1 2.92 -10.55 -3.72
N LEU A 2 2.42 -9.98 -2.62
CA LEU A 2 2.30 -8.52 -2.48
C LEU A 2 3.61 -7.94 -1.91
N ARG A 3 4.09 -6.83 -2.48
CA ARG A 3 5.22 -6.05 -1.92
C ARG A 3 4.66 -4.80 -1.22
N ALA A 4 5.01 -4.65 0.05
CA ALA A 4 4.70 -3.48 0.87
C ALA A 4 5.89 -2.52 0.90
N VAL A 5 5.63 -1.26 1.22
CA VAL A 5 6.65 -0.23 1.48
C VAL A 5 6.49 0.26 2.91
N LYS A 6 7.59 0.40 3.66
CA LYS A 6 7.60 1.11 4.95
C LYS A 6 8.17 2.52 4.72
N TYR A 7 7.44 3.55 5.13
CA TYR A 7 7.86 4.95 5.00
C TYR A 7 7.20 5.82 6.08
N ASN A 8 7.96 6.71 6.73
CA ASN A 8 7.46 7.54 7.85
C ASN A 8 6.64 6.73 8.87
N ASP A 9 7.20 5.60 9.32
CA ASP A 9 6.60 4.66 10.28
C ASP A 9 5.24 4.06 9.91
N LYS A 10 4.81 4.23 8.66
CA LYS A 10 3.60 3.62 8.11
C LYS A 10 3.92 2.54 7.09
N ILE A 11 2.95 1.65 6.89
CA ILE A 11 3.02 0.57 5.89
C ILE A 11 2.11 0.94 4.72
N TYR A 12 2.59 0.71 3.50
CA TYR A 12 1.86 1.04 2.28
C TYR A 12 1.75 -0.14 1.33
N PHE A 13 0.56 -0.31 0.75
CA PHE A 13 0.32 -1.24 -0.34
C PHE A 13 -0.17 -0.46 -1.56
N SER A 14 0.55 -0.61 -2.68
CA SER A 14 0.26 0.11 -3.92
C SER A 14 0.05 -0.80 -5.12
N ARG A 15 -0.76 -0.34 -6.08
CA ARG A 15 -1.08 -1.03 -7.34
C ARG A 15 -1.40 -0.04 -8.46
N HIS A 16 -1.43 -0.51 -9.70
CA HIS A 16 -1.67 0.34 -10.89
C HIS A 16 -3.13 0.81 -10.99
N LYS A 17 -4.09 -0.09 -10.77
CA LYS A 17 -5.54 0.17 -10.89
C LYS A 17 -6.30 -0.19 -9.62
N PRO A 18 -7.47 0.37 -9.29
CA PRO A 18 -8.26 0.07 -8.08
C PRO A 18 -9.09 -1.23 -8.14
N ASP A 19 -8.92 -2.00 -9.20
CA ASP A 19 -9.81 -3.05 -9.69
C ASP A 19 -9.50 -4.44 -9.14
N GLY A 20 -9.20 -4.58 -7.85
CA GLY A 20 -8.89 -5.93 -7.38
C GLY A 20 -9.07 -6.09 -5.91
N ASP A 21 -9.29 -7.34 -5.56
CA ASP A 21 -10.13 -7.70 -4.43
C ASP A 21 -9.57 -7.16 -3.13
N TRP A 22 -8.27 -7.32 -2.88
CA TRP A 22 -7.66 -6.83 -1.64
C TRP A 22 -7.80 -5.32 -1.47
N PHE A 23 -7.74 -4.54 -2.55
CA PHE A 23 -7.87 -3.09 -2.49
C PHE A 23 -9.34 -2.72 -2.28
N GLN A 24 -10.24 -3.27 -3.08
CA GLN A 24 -11.67 -2.99 -2.98
C GLN A 24 -12.23 -3.41 -1.61
N ASN A 25 -11.84 -4.59 -1.12
CA ASN A 25 -12.23 -5.08 0.21
C ASN A 25 -11.72 -4.15 1.31
N ALA A 26 -10.47 -3.65 1.22
CA ALA A 26 -9.94 -2.69 2.18
C ALA A 26 -10.64 -1.31 2.13
N MET A 27 -11.26 -0.95 1.01
CA MET A 27 -12.08 0.27 0.92
C MET A 27 -13.46 0.10 1.54
N VAL A 28 -14.03 -1.12 1.50
CA VAL A 28 -15.34 -1.43 2.10
C VAL A 28 -15.20 -1.72 3.60
N ASN A 29 -14.22 -2.53 3.99
CA ASN A 29 -13.88 -2.82 5.37
C ASN A 29 -12.41 -2.48 5.62
N PRO A 30 -12.11 -1.35 6.28
CA PRO A 30 -10.74 -0.88 6.45
C PRO A 30 -9.94 -1.69 7.47
N LYS A 31 -10.57 -2.59 8.25
CA LYS A 31 -9.84 -3.47 9.17
C LYS A 31 -9.10 -4.53 8.39
N VAL A 32 -7.78 -4.48 8.42
CA VAL A 32 -6.90 -5.39 7.68
C VAL A 32 -6.02 -6.21 8.61
N LYS A 33 -5.62 -7.38 8.11
CA LYS A 33 -4.64 -8.26 8.76
C LYS A 33 -3.48 -8.51 7.81
N ILE A 34 -2.26 -8.19 8.23
CA ILE A 34 -1.03 -8.37 7.45
C ILE A 34 -0.26 -9.53 8.06
N LYS A 35 0.09 -10.53 7.24
CA LYS A 35 0.98 -11.62 7.64
C LYS A 35 2.34 -11.45 6.97
N TYR A 36 3.41 -11.40 7.74
CA TYR A 36 4.78 -11.27 7.25
C TYR A 36 5.77 -11.93 8.22
N ASN A 37 6.65 -12.80 7.73
CA ASN A 37 7.64 -13.52 8.55
C ASN A 37 7.06 -14.13 9.83
N ASN A 38 5.97 -14.92 9.70
CA ASN A 38 5.20 -15.51 10.81
C ASN A 38 4.56 -14.53 11.80
N ASN A 39 4.77 -13.22 11.65
CA ASN A 39 4.09 -12.20 12.43
C ASN A 39 2.77 -11.84 11.80
N THR A 40 1.79 -11.54 12.65
CA THR A 40 0.48 -11.02 12.24
C THR A 40 0.31 -9.63 12.82
N PHE A 41 0.06 -8.66 11.95
CA PHE A 41 -0.27 -7.29 12.31
C PHE A 41 -1.73 -7.03 11.98
N VAL A 42 -2.40 -6.25 12.80
CA VAL A 42 -3.76 -5.76 12.56
C VAL A 42 -3.69 -4.24 12.45
N GLY A 43 -4.57 -3.65 11.64
CA GLY A 43 -4.61 -2.21 11.50
C GLY A 43 -5.74 -1.73 10.61
N ILE A 44 -5.74 -0.42 10.38
CA ILE A 44 -6.74 0.29 9.59
C ILE A 44 -6.13 0.78 8.28
N ALA A 45 -6.74 0.38 7.17
CA ALA A 45 -6.41 0.83 5.82
C ALA A 45 -7.10 2.15 5.48
N LYS A 46 -6.36 3.05 4.82
CA LYS A 46 -6.90 4.28 4.25
C LYS A 46 -6.29 4.55 2.88
N LYS A 47 -7.12 4.94 1.91
CA LYS A 47 -6.63 5.34 0.58
C LYS A 47 -5.88 6.67 0.67
N ILE A 48 -4.76 6.72 -0.04
CA ILE A 48 -3.99 7.95 -0.20
C ILE A 48 -4.59 8.78 -1.34
N THR A 49 -4.92 10.03 -1.03
CA THR A 49 -5.37 11.04 -1.99
C THR A 49 -4.25 11.94 -2.50
N ASP A 50 -3.10 11.94 -1.83
CA ASP A 50 -1.91 12.70 -2.22
C ASP A 50 -1.14 11.97 -3.34
N ASP A 51 -1.15 12.55 -4.54
CA ASP A 51 -0.44 12.03 -5.70
C ASP A 51 1.10 12.08 -5.56
N VAL A 52 1.64 13.04 -4.82
CA VAL A 52 3.08 13.13 -4.54
C VAL A 52 3.49 11.95 -3.67
N LEU A 53 2.71 11.66 -2.63
CA LEU A 53 2.94 10.50 -1.78
C LEU A 53 2.77 9.20 -2.57
N ASN A 54 1.71 9.04 -3.38
CA ASN A 54 1.53 7.86 -4.25
C ASN A 54 2.75 7.62 -5.15
N LYS A 55 3.28 8.66 -5.78
CA LYS A 55 4.50 8.59 -6.60
C LYS A 55 5.72 8.18 -5.79
N LYS A 56 5.92 8.79 -4.61
CA LYS A 56 7.03 8.45 -3.70
C LYS A 56 6.98 6.98 -3.29
N ILE A 57 5.80 6.45 -2.93
CA ILE A 57 5.62 5.04 -2.59
C ILE A 57 5.92 4.13 -3.78
N SER A 58 5.53 4.50 -5.00
CA SER A 58 5.87 3.75 -6.21
C SER A 58 7.39 3.67 -6.44
N GLN A 59 8.10 4.78 -6.26
CA GLN A 59 9.56 4.86 -6.36
C GLN A 59 10.28 4.03 -5.31
N LEU A 60 9.83 4.06 -4.06
CA LEU A 60 10.39 3.22 -2.99
C LEU A 60 10.13 1.73 -3.22
N LYS A 61 9.05 1.37 -3.91
CA LYS A 61 8.68 -0.02 -4.18
C LYS A 61 9.51 -0.66 -5.30
N TYR A 62 9.96 0.15 -6.26
CA TYR A 62 10.70 -0.28 -7.46
C TYR A 62 11.89 0.66 -7.73
N PRO A 63 12.88 0.75 -6.82
CA PRO A 63 13.99 1.68 -6.97
C PRO A 63 14.80 1.34 -8.23
N GLY A 64 15.00 2.34 -9.10
CA GLY A 64 15.77 2.19 -10.34
C GLY A 64 15.03 1.52 -11.50
N GLU A 65 13.77 1.09 -11.31
CA GLU A 65 12.98 0.49 -12.39
C GLU A 65 12.07 1.53 -13.06
N GLU A 66 11.91 1.47 -14.39
CA GLU A 66 11.04 2.40 -15.14
C GLU A 66 9.59 2.40 -14.63
N ARG A 67 9.11 1.21 -14.24
CA ARG A 67 7.76 0.99 -13.68
C ARG A 67 7.46 1.73 -12.37
N SER A 68 8.48 2.34 -11.76
CA SER A 68 8.30 3.23 -10.62
C SER A 68 7.60 4.54 -10.98
N ASN A 69 7.70 4.97 -12.24
CA ASN A 69 7.11 6.21 -12.74
C ASN A 69 5.65 6.04 -13.18
N GLU A 70 5.16 4.82 -13.25
CA GLU A 70 3.76 4.54 -13.59
C GLU A 70 2.80 5.06 -12.51
N LYS A 71 1.63 5.57 -12.94
CA LYS A 71 0.59 6.00 -12.02
C LYS A 71 0.11 4.81 -11.19
N ARG A 72 0.10 5.01 -9.87
CA ARG A 72 -0.36 4.02 -8.90
C ARG A 72 -1.23 4.68 -7.85
N ILE A 73 -2.08 3.85 -7.27
CA ILE A 73 -2.84 4.17 -6.08
C ILE A 73 -2.27 3.35 -4.92
N ALA A 74 -2.27 3.93 -3.73
CA ALA A 74 -1.83 3.26 -2.53
C ALA A 74 -2.87 3.37 -1.41
N ILE A 75 -2.84 2.38 -0.52
CA ILE A 75 -3.41 2.48 0.81
C ILE A 75 -2.28 2.60 1.82
N GLU A 76 -2.45 3.45 2.82
CA GLU A 76 -1.66 3.45 4.05
C GLU A 76 -2.35 2.54 5.08
N ILE A 77 -1.55 1.87 5.90
CA ILE A 77 -2.01 1.08 7.03
C ILE A 77 -1.45 1.71 8.31
N THR A 78 -2.37 2.07 9.20
CA THR A 78 -2.05 2.40 10.60
C THR A 78 -2.21 1.13 11.40
N LEU A 79 -1.13 0.67 12.04
CA LEU A 79 -1.18 -0.51 12.91
C LEU A 79 -1.90 -0.16 14.22
N ASP A 80 -2.63 -1.14 14.77
CA ASP A 80 -3.27 -1.06 16.08
C ASP A 80 -2.25 -1.25 17.23
#